data_AF-A0A1D3RN85-F1
#
_entry.id   AF-A0A1D3RN85-F1
#
_cell.length_a   1.000
_cell.length_b   1.000
_cell.length_c   1.000
_cell.angle_alpha   90.00
_cell.angle_beta   90.00
_cell.angle_gamma   90.00
#
_symmetry.space_group_name_H-M   'P 1'
#
loop_
_entity.id
_entity.type
_entity.pdbx_description
1 polymer ?
#
loop_
_entity_poly.entity_id
_entity_poly.type
_entity_poly.pdbx_seq_one_letter_code
_entity_poly.pdbx_strand_id
1 'polypeptide(L)'
;MGPYQAKDLSWDGTVNKVRELDLTRISNSLCSKNEKMSGRYGKDWITDNMICAGQGLGKKETCDGASGGPLIIFNGRTNTWMHSGVSSFGGGCAPYGVYARTSKITRWVSDLMCSNEEVPDIPSSLKSSDNGDKTATIKWSSVSGATGYHVNYWRKNDGSDKSTLDLKENSFTTPKEASGRSFYVTVNSYKNNCLSKETKEKYITLP
;
A
#
# COMPACT_ATOMS: atom_id res chain seq x y z
N MET A 1 -12.49 13.87 -9.61
CA MET A 1 -11.87 13.33 -8.39
C MET A 1 -10.43 13.82 -8.38
N GLY A 2 -10.10 14.73 -7.45
CA GLY A 2 -8.83 15.47 -7.43
C GLY A 2 -7.60 14.59 -7.14
N PRO A 3 -6.37 15.10 -7.39
CA PRO A 3 -5.14 14.33 -7.23
C PRO A 3 -4.99 13.85 -5.78
N TYR A 4 -4.43 12.65 -5.64
CA TYR A 4 -4.11 11.94 -4.40
C TYR A 4 -3.78 12.88 -3.23
N GLN A 5 -4.72 13.06 -2.31
CA GLN A 5 -4.52 13.84 -1.09
C GLN A 5 -3.62 13.05 -0.15
N ALA A 6 -2.37 13.49 -0.01
CA ALA A 6 -1.44 12.98 0.98
C ALA A 6 -1.17 14.08 2.01
N LYS A 7 -0.96 13.70 3.28
CA LYS A 7 -0.60 14.64 4.35
C LYS A 7 0.58 14.11 5.14
N ASP A 8 1.51 15.00 5.46
CA ASP A 8 2.61 14.78 6.40
C ASP A 8 2.33 15.59 7.67
N LEU A 9 2.39 14.93 8.83
CA LEU A 9 2.18 15.52 10.14
C LEU A 9 3.50 15.51 10.92
N SER A 10 4.04 16.69 11.21
CA SER A 10 5.34 16.80 11.86
C SER A 10 5.38 17.89 12.93
N TRP A 11 6.30 17.69 13.87
CA TRP A 11 6.66 18.66 14.89
C TRP A 11 8.16 18.86 14.86
N ASP A 12 8.61 20.09 14.67
CA ASP A 12 10.03 20.44 14.49
C ASP A 12 10.65 21.03 15.77
N GLY A 13 9.93 21.01 16.90
CA GLY A 13 10.39 21.59 18.15
C GLY A 13 10.39 23.12 18.21
N THR A 14 10.06 23.83 17.12
CA THR A 14 10.11 25.30 17.09
C THR A 14 8.81 25.97 17.52
N VAL A 15 7.70 25.23 17.48
CA VAL A 15 6.37 25.69 17.87
C VAL A 15 5.65 24.63 18.70
N ASN A 16 4.86 24.99 19.70
CA ASN A 16 4.10 24.03 20.53
C ASN A 16 2.84 23.48 19.82
N LYS A 17 2.90 23.25 18.50
CA LYS A 17 1.80 22.75 17.68
C LYS A 17 2.33 21.82 16.60
N VAL A 18 1.61 20.73 16.35
CA VAL A 18 1.82 19.89 15.16
C VAL A 18 1.46 20.71 13.93
N ARG A 19 2.25 20.56 12.87
CA ARG A 19 1.96 21.14 11.55
C ARG A 19 1.60 20.04 10.57
N GLU A 20 0.77 20.41 9.61
CA GLU A 20 0.30 19.54 8.54
C GLU A 20 0.71 20.14 7.19
N LEU A 21 1.17 19.28 6.27
CA LEU A 21 1.47 19.66 4.91
C LEU A 21 0.67 18.81 3.93
N ASP A 22 -0.09 19.46 3.05
CA ASP A 22 -0.76 18.80 1.93
C ASP A 22 0.23 18.50 0.80
N LEU A 23 0.25 17.23 0.38
CA LEU A 23 1.17 16.64 -0.58
C LEU A 23 0.39 15.85 -1.63
N THR A 24 1.08 15.52 -2.72
CA THR A 24 0.61 14.57 -3.73
C THR A 24 1.49 13.33 -3.74
N ARG A 25 0.90 12.15 -3.90
CA ARG A 25 1.69 10.93 -4.12
C ARG A 25 2.46 11.01 -5.43
N ILE A 26 3.78 10.80 -5.38
CA ILE A 26 4.68 10.81 -6.53
C ILE A 26 5.07 9.37 -6.90
N SER A 27 5.15 9.06 -8.19
CA SER A 27 5.61 7.74 -8.63
C SER A 27 7.10 7.55 -8.31
N ASN A 28 7.50 6.32 -7.98
CA ASN A 28 8.90 6.00 -7.68
C ASN A 28 9.83 6.40 -8.84
N SER A 29 9.42 6.16 -10.09
CA SER A 29 10.18 6.58 -11.28
C SER A 29 10.38 8.10 -11.37
N LEU A 30 9.36 8.91 -11.05
CA LEU A 30 9.51 10.36 -11.05
C LEU A 30 10.39 10.83 -9.87
N CYS A 31 10.23 10.22 -8.71
CA CYS A 31 11.03 10.52 -7.52
C CYS A 31 12.53 10.25 -7.74
N SER A 32 12.86 9.13 -8.39
CA SER A 32 14.23 8.75 -8.75
C SER A 32 14.91 9.72 -9.72
N LYS A 33 14.16 10.59 -10.42
CA LYS A 33 14.70 11.60 -11.35
C LYS A 33 15.18 12.88 -10.66
N ASN A 34 15.08 12.99 -9.33
CA ASN A 34 15.64 14.12 -8.61
C ASN A 34 17.17 14.14 -8.78
N GLU A 35 17.68 15.08 -9.59
CA GLU A 35 19.09 15.15 -10.00
C GLU A 35 20.07 15.25 -8.81
N LYS A 36 19.70 16.01 -7.78
CA LYS A 36 20.53 16.15 -6.56
C LYS A 36 20.71 14.81 -5.85
N MET A 37 19.67 13.99 -5.83
CA MET A 37 19.69 12.69 -5.16
C MET A 37 20.26 11.60 -6.06
N SER A 38 19.97 11.62 -7.37
CA SER A 38 20.52 10.65 -8.31
C SER A 38 22.04 10.76 -8.44
N GLY A 39 22.62 11.96 -8.24
CA GLY A 39 24.06 12.14 -8.16
C GLY A 39 24.71 11.45 -6.96
N ARG A 40 23.96 11.22 -5.86
CA ARG A 40 24.45 10.55 -4.65
C ARG A 40 24.18 9.05 -4.63
N TYR A 41 22.99 8.64 -5.06
CA TYR A 41 22.51 7.27 -4.91
C TYR A 41 22.43 6.49 -6.23
N GLY A 42 22.76 7.13 -7.35
CA GLY A 42 22.64 6.53 -8.68
C GLY A 42 21.24 6.69 -9.28
N LYS A 43 21.05 6.08 -10.46
CA LYS A 43 19.73 6.01 -11.12
C LYS A 43 18.85 4.98 -10.39
N ASP A 44 17.54 5.23 -10.39
CA ASP A 44 16.52 4.30 -9.86
C ASP A 44 16.73 3.89 -8.40
N TRP A 45 17.25 4.81 -7.58
CA TRP A 45 17.57 4.57 -6.17
C TRP A 45 16.35 4.43 -5.25
N ILE A 46 15.14 4.76 -5.72
CA ILE A 46 13.89 4.52 -4.99
C ILE A 46 13.46 3.07 -5.18
N THR A 47 13.48 2.31 -4.08
CA THR A 47 13.05 0.90 -4.05
C THR A 47 11.54 0.74 -3.84
N ASP A 48 11.01 -0.47 -4.01
CA ASP A 48 9.59 -0.77 -3.74
C ASP A 48 9.22 -0.68 -2.25
N ASN A 49 10.22 -0.73 -1.37
CA ASN A 49 10.07 -0.48 0.07
C ASN A 49 9.91 1.01 0.41
N MET A 50 9.96 1.89 -0.60
CA MET A 50 9.85 3.34 -0.46
C MET A 50 8.63 3.86 -1.21
N ILE A 51 8.06 4.95 -0.70
CA ILE A 51 7.02 5.75 -1.35
C ILE A 51 7.42 7.22 -1.28
N CYS A 52 7.14 7.97 -2.34
CA CYS A 52 7.41 9.40 -2.38
C CYS A 52 6.12 10.22 -2.36
N ALA A 53 6.18 11.36 -1.70
CA ALA A 53 5.13 12.37 -1.72
C ALA A 53 5.75 13.75 -1.83
N GLY A 54 5.05 14.64 -2.54
CA GLY A 54 5.50 16.00 -2.77
C GLY A 54 4.50 16.88 -3.51
N GLN A 55 4.75 18.18 -3.61
CA GLN A 55 4.01 19.20 -4.34
C GLN A 55 4.51 19.39 -5.79
N GLY A 56 5.38 18.51 -6.28
CA GLY A 56 5.98 18.61 -7.61
C GLY A 56 7.21 19.52 -7.64
N LEU A 57 7.89 19.56 -8.79
CA LEU A 57 9.15 20.29 -8.95
C LEU A 57 8.98 21.79 -8.62
N GLY A 58 9.49 22.24 -7.46
CA GLY A 58 9.75 23.66 -7.20
C GLY A 58 9.12 24.29 -5.95
N LYS A 59 8.34 23.57 -5.12
CA LYS A 59 7.85 24.08 -3.83
C LYS A 59 8.56 23.37 -2.67
N LYS A 60 8.87 24.10 -1.58
CA LYS A 60 9.57 23.59 -0.39
C LYS A 60 8.71 22.56 0.35
N GLU A 61 9.32 21.49 0.86
CA GLU A 61 8.63 20.41 1.57
C GLU A 61 9.25 20.06 2.92
N THR A 62 8.80 18.95 3.50
CA THR A 62 9.28 18.25 4.69
C THR A 62 10.77 18.49 4.91
N CYS A 63 11.06 19.33 5.90
CA CYS A 63 12.40 19.72 6.27
C CYS A 63 12.99 18.74 7.29
N ASP A 64 14.28 18.91 7.58
CA ASP A 64 14.97 18.16 8.64
C ASP A 64 14.19 18.26 9.96
N GLY A 65 14.05 17.13 10.66
CA GLY A 65 13.29 17.03 11.92
C GLY A 65 11.90 16.41 11.81
N ALA A 66 11.38 16.17 10.60
CA ALA A 66 10.10 15.47 10.39
C ALA A 66 10.23 13.94 10.27
N SER A 67 11.44 13.38 10.33
CA SER A 67 11.68 11.93 10.25
C SER A 67 10.92 11.17 11.34
N GLY A 68 10.34 10.04 10.97
CA GLY A 68 9.46 9.24 11.84
C GLY A 68 7.98 9.67 11.81
N GLY A 69 7.66 10.85 11.26
CA GLY A 69 6.28 11.32 11.10
C GLY A 69 5.46 10.49 10.11
N PRO A 70 4.12 10.43 10.26
CA PRO A 70 3.27 9.65 9.38
C PRO A 70 2.97 10.39 8.08
N LEU A 71 3.11 9.68 6.96
CA LEU A 71 2.45 10.01 5.70
C LEU A 71 1.09 9.31 5.66
N ILE A 72 0.02 10.10 5.69
CA ILE A 72 -1.35 9.58 5.50
C ILE A 72 -1.84 9.90 4.09
N ILE A 73 -2.50 8.95 3.44
CA ILE A 73 -3.10 9.12 2.11
C ILE A 73 -4.59 8.83 2.21
N PHE A 74 -5.41 9.68 1.61
CA PHE A 74 -6.84 9.47 1.55
C PHE A 74 -7.19 8.39 0.52
N ASN A 75 -7.87 7.34 0.97
CA ASN A 75 -8.40 6.29 0.12
C ASN A 75 -9.86 6.60 -0.25
N GLY A 76 -10.06 7.09 -1.47
CA GLY A 76 -11.39 7.42 -1.97
C GLY A 76 -12.33 6.23 -2.15
N ARG A 77 -11.84 4.97 -2.16
CA ARG A 77 -12.71 3.78 -2.23
C ARG A 77 -13.33 3.43 -0.88
N THR A 78 -12.55 3.57 0.19
CA THR A 78 -12.98 3.26 1.56
C THR A 78 -13.44 4.50 2.32
N ASN A 79 -13.24 5.69 1.75
CA ASN A 79 -13.51 6.98 2.38
C ASN A 79 -12.76 7.17 3.72
N THR A 80 -11.50 6.71 3.78
CA THR A 80 -10.67 6.70 5.00
C THR A 80 -9.26 7.23 4.75
N TRP A 81 -8.62 7.77 5.79
CA TRP A 81 -7.19 8.08 5.78
C TRP A 81 -6.38 6.85 6.15
N MET A 82 -5.34 6.55 5.39
CA MET A 82 -4.48 5.39 5.60
C MET A 82 -3.03 5.80 5.81
N HIS A 83 -2.41 5.30 6.88
CA HIS A 83 -0.97 5.44 7.11
C HIS A 83 -0.20 4.67 6.03
N SER A 84 0.34 5.41 5.05
CA SER A 84 0.93 4.87 3.82
C SER A 84 2.46 4.92 3.82
N GLY A 85 3.06 5.71 4.70
CA GLY A 85 4.51 5.76 4.84
C GLY A 85 4.97 6.38 6.15
N VAL A 86 6.20 6.06 6.54
CA VAL A 86 6.90 6.71 7.65
C VAL A 86 8.00 7.58 7.09
N SER A 87 8.02 8.87 7.45
CA SER A 87 9.00 9.84 6.94
C SER A 87 10.41 9.39 7.23
N SER A 88 11.26 9.38 6.20
CA SER A 88 12.64 8.90 6.31
C SER A 88 13.62 10.02 5.97
N PHE A 89 13.70 10.42 4.69
CA PHE A 89 14.62 11.45 4.22
C PHE A 89 14.10 12.15 2.96
N GLY A 90 14.66 13.32 2.65
CA GLY A 90 14.30 14.08 1.43
C GLY A 90 15.47 14.89 0.84
N GLY A 91 16.61 14.98 1.52
CA GLY A 91 17.71 15.85 1.11
C GLY A 91 17.46 17.32 1.45
N GLY A 92 17.18 17.62 2.73
CA GLY A 92 16.74 18.94 3.21
C GLY A 92 15.26 19.21 2.86
N CYS A 93 14.86 20.49 2.83
CA CYS A 93 13.51 20.91 2.37
C CYS A 93 13.35 20.77 0.84
N ALA A 94 13.66 19.59 0.30
CA ALA A 94 13.64 19.27 -1.11
C ALA A 94 12.20 19.20 -1.67
N PRO A 95 12.02 19.18 -2.99
CA PRO A 95 10.70 19.08 -3.62
C PRO A 95 10.03 17.71 -3.53
N TYR A 96 10.67 16.70 -2.90
CA TYR A 96 10.09 15.37 -2.64
C TYR A 96 10.57 14.84 -1.29
N GLY A 97 9.65 14.29 -0.50
CA GLY A 97 9.95 13.43 0.65
C GLY A 97 9.95 11.95 0.28
N VAL A 98 10.86 11.18 0.86
CA VAL A 98 10.92 9.71 0.79
C VAL A 98 10.51 9.10 2.12
N TYR A 99 9.58 8.16 2.05
CA TYR A 99 8.95 7.51 3.18
C TYR A 99 9.14 5.99 3.07
N ALA A 100 9.35 5.31 4.20
CA ALA A 100 9.28 3.86 4.25
C ALA A 100 7.84 3.42 4.00
N ARG A 101 7.61 2.59 2.99
CA ARG A 101 6.26 2.19 2.56
C ARG A 101 5.65 1.20 3.54
N THR A 102 4.62 1.63 4.28
CA THR A 102 4.00 0.81 5.34
C THR A 102 3.42 -0.50 4.82
N SER A 103 2.87 -0.51 3.60
CA SER A 103 2.30 -1.72 2.98
C SER A 103 3.29 -2.87 2.80
N LYS A 104 4.61 -2.59 2.81
CA LYS A 104 5.65 -3.62 2.71
C LYS A 104 6.07 -4.18 4.07
N ILE A 105 5.69 -3.53 5.18
CA ILE A 105 6.05 -3.92 6.55
C ILE A 105 4.83 -4.28 7.42
N THR A 106 3.60 -4.16 6.91
CA THR A 106 2.37 -4.44 7.68
C THR A 106 2.38 -5.81 8.34
N ARG A 107 2.91 -6.83 7.65
CA ARG A 107 3.03 -8.18 8.21
C ARG A 107 3.94 -8.22 9.43
N TRP A 108 5.13 -7.63 9.31
CA TRP A 108 6.10 -7.57 10.39
C TRP A 108 5.55 -6.79 11.61
N VAL A 109 4.86 -5.67 11.37
CA VAL A 109 4.19 -4.91 12.44
C VAL A 109 3.12 -5.76 13.14
N SER A 110 2.28 -6.46 12.37
CA SER A 110 1.26 -7.36 12.93
C SER A 110 1.87 -8.47 13.78
N ASP A 111 2.96 -9.11 13.31
CA ASP A 111 3.61 -10.21 14.04
C ASP A 111 4.27 -9.72 15.36
N LEU A 112 4.63 -8.42 15.45
CA LEU A 112 5.17 -7.83 16.67
C LEU A 112 4.09 -7.36 17.66
N MET A 113 2.97 -6.87 17.15
CA MET A 113 1.95 -6.23 17.99
C MET A 113 0.86 -7.18 18.48
N CYS A 114 0.65 -8.30 17.79
CA CYS A 114 -0.51 -9.16 18.03
C CYS A 114 -0.13 -10.44 18.73
N SER A 115 -0.92 -10.80 19.74
CA SER A 115 -0.93 -12.14 20.30
C SER A 115 -1.60 -13.15 19.36
N ASN A 116 -1.36 -14.44 19.58
CA ASN A 116 -1.97 -15.49 18.77
C ASN A 116 -3.50 -15.49 18.87
N GLU A 117 -4.06 -15.08 20.01
CA GLU A 117 -5.49 -15.01 20.28
C GLU A 117 -6.18 -13.86 19.52
N GLU A 118 -5.44 -12.83 19.12
CA GLU A 118 -5.97 -11.69 18.37
C GLU A 118 -5.96 -11.93 16.85
N VAL A 119 -5.13 -12.85 16.38
CA VAL A 119 -4.99 -13.18 14.96
C VAL A 119 -6.19 -14.03 14.50
N PRO A 120 -6.97 -13.56 13.51
CA PRO A 120 -8.09 -14.34 12.98
C PRO A 120 -7.63 -15.54 12.17
N ASP A 121 -8.54 -16.50 11.96
CA ASP A 121 -8.26 -17.69 11.15
C ASP A 121 -7.95 -17.36 9.69
N ILE A 122 -7.13 -18.21 9.06
CA ILE A 122 -6.84 -18.12 7.63
C ILE A 122 -8.14 -18.38 6.84
N PRO A 123 -8.53 -17.51 5.89
CA PRO A 123 -9.68 -17.75 5.03
C PRO A 123 -9.64 -19.12 4.36
N SER A 124 -10.79 -19.77 4.23
CA SER A 124 -10.90 -21.10 3.64
C SER A 124 -11.81 -21.10 2.41
N SER A 125 -11.83 -22.22 1.69
CA SER A 125 -12.78 -22.46 0.59
C SER A 125 -12.69 -21.46 -0.57
N LEU A 126 -11.48 -21.03 -0.94
CA LEU A 126 -11.26 -20.12 -2.07
C LEU A 126 -11.71 -20.76 -3.40
N LYS A 127 -12.79 -20.22 -3.96
CA LYS A 127 -13.37 -20.65 -5.24
C LYS A 127 -13.34 -19.50 -6.23
N SER A 128 -12.93 -19.81 -7.46
CA SER A 128 -12.95 -18.87 -8.58
C SER A 128 -14.10 -19.23 -9.53
N SER A 129 -14.81 -18.22 -10.02
CA SER A 129 -15.80 -18.34 -11.08
C SER A 129 -15.48 -17.36 -12.20
N ASP A 130 -15.69 -17.83 -13.42
CA ASP A 130 -15.65 -17.01 -14.63
C ASP A 130 -16.94 -16.18 -14.75
N ASN A 131 -16.81 -14.90 -15.11
CA ASN A 131 -17.94 -13.99 -15.29
C ASN A 131 -18.34 -13.79 -16.76
N GLY A 132 -17.62 -14.35 -17.74
CA GLY A 132 -17.91 -14.24 -19.17
C GLY A 132 -17.61 -12.88 -19.81
N ASP A 133 -17.01 -11.95 -19.06
CA ASP A 133 -16.76 -10.57 -19.48
C ASP A 133 -15.29 -10.16 -19.36
N LYS A 134 -14.39 -11.14 -19.43
CA LYS A 134 -12.94 -11.03 -19.19
C LYS A 134 -12.61 -10.58 -17.77
N THR A 135 -13.42 -11.03 -16.81
CA THR A 135 -13.14 -10.95 -15.38
C THR A 135 -13.42 -12.29 -14.72
N ALA A 136 -12.85 -12.51 -13.55
CA ALA A 136 -13.14 -13.66 -12.72
C ALA A 136 -13.44 -13.19 -11.29
N THR A 137 -14.34 -13.89 -10.61
CA THR A 137 -14.68 -13.62 -9.22
C THR A 137 -14.10 -14.70 -8.32
N ILE A 138 -13.46 -14.29 -7.23
CA ILE A 138 -12.93 -15.15 -6.17
C ILE A 138 -13.81 -14.95 -4.95
N LYS A 139 -14.31 -16.03 -4.36
CA LYS A 139 -15.06 -16.04 -3.11
C LYS A 139 -14.42 -16.98 -2.10
N TRP A 140 -14.55 -16.65 -0.82
CA TRP A 140 -14.08 -17.47 0.30
C TRP A 140 -15.11 -17.50 1.44
N SER A 141 -14.95 -18.43 2.37
CA SER A 141 -15.77 -18.49 3.58
C SER A 141 -15.50 -17.28 4.48
N SER A 142 -16.53 -16.70 5.07
CA SER A 142 -16.37 -15.67 6.09
C SER A 142 -15.63 -16.22 7.32
N VAL A 143 -14.68 -15.45 7.83
CA VAL A 143 -13.91 -15.78 9.04
C VAL A 143 -14.55 -15.11 10.25
N SER A 144 -14.81 -15.89 11.31
CA SER A 144 -15.39 -15.37 12.54
C SER A 144 -14.46 -14.34 13.19
N GLY A 145 -15.02 -13.19 13.61
CA GLY A 145 -14.27 -12.12 14.25
C GLY A 145 -13.33 -11.30 13.33
N ALA A 146 -13.22 -11.64 12.06
CA ALA A 146 -12.46 -10.84 11.10
C ALA A 146 -13.19 -9.52 10.79
N THR A 147 -12.45 -8.41 10.78
CA THR A 147 -12.95 -7.07 10.43
C THR A 147 -12.74 -6.71 8.95
N GLY A 148 -12.11 -7.60 8.19
CA GLY A 148 -11.89 -7.48 6.75
C GLY A 148 -10.87 -8.50 6.23
N TYR A 149 -10.52 -8.33 4.97
CA TYR A 149 -9.61 -9.20 4.23
C TYR A 149 -8.64 -8.37 3.40
N HIS A 150 -7.39 -8.82 3.33
CA HIS A 150 -6.47 -8.39 2.29
C HIS A 150 -6.47 -9.43 1.18
N VAL A 151 -6.85 -8.99 -0.02
CA VAL A 151 -6.69 -9.79 -1.24
C VAL A 151 -5.41 -9.37 -1.92
N ASN A 152 -4.49 -10.31 -2.05
CA ASN A 152 -3.23 -10.07 -2.70
C ASN A 152 -3.22 -10.76 -4.07
N TYR A 153 -2.90 -10.02 -5.12
CA TYR A 153 -2.92 -10.56 -6.48
C TYR A 153 -1.79 -9.98 -7.34
N TRP A 154 -1.29 -10.80 -8.26
CA TRP A 154 -0.26 -10.41 -9.23
C TRP A 154 -0.44 -11.20 -10.51
N ARG A 155 0.07 -10.65 -11.61
CA ARG A 155 0.00 -11.28 -12.91
C ARG A 155 1.09 -12.33 -13.02
N LYS A 156 0.78 -13.43 -13.70
CA LYS A 156 1.74 -14.49 -13.95
C LYS A 156 2.74 -14.06 -15.04
N ASN A 157 4.02 -14.35 -14.81
CA ASN A 157 5.13 -14.20 -15.76
C ASN A 157 5.43 -12.78 -16.26
N ASP A 158 4.96 -11.72 -15.58
CA ASP A 158 5.29 -10.34 -15.98
C ASP A 158 6.20 -9.62 -14.97
N GLY A 159 6.68 -10.33 -13.95
CA GLY A 159 7.48 -9.74 -12.88
C GLY A 159 6.73 -8.69 -12.07
N SER A 160 5.39 -8.63 -12.17
CA SER A 160 4.61 -7.65 -11.44
C SER A 160 4.67 -7.88 -9.95
N ASP A 161 4.78 -6.75 -9.25
CA ASP A 161 4.71 -6.69 -7.81
C ASP A 161 3.32 -7.11 -7.32
N LYS A 162 3.29 -7.77 -6.16
CA LYS A 162 2.05 -8.15 -5.48
C LYS A 162 1.23 -6.90 -5.15
N SER A 163 0.03 -6.83 -5.69
CA SER A 163 -0.96 -5.80 -5.35
C SER A 163 -1.85 -6.28 -4.22
N THR A 164 -2.10 -5.43 -3.22
CA THR A 164 -2.97 -5.74 -2.08
C THR A 164 -4.20 -4.85 -2.08
N LEU A 165 -5.37 -5.44 -1.91
CA LEU A 165 -6.65 -4.76 -1.77
C LEU A 165 -7.24 -5.03 -0.39
N ASP A 166 -7.67 -3.97 0.29
CA ASP A 166 -8.44 -4.07 1.53
C ASP A 166 -9.93 -4.14 1.20
N LEU A 167 -10.58 -5.22 1.63
CA LEU A 167 -12.00 -5.51 1.38
C LEU A 167 -12.72 -5.84 2.69
N LYS A 168 -13.96 -5.36 2.80
CA LYS A 168 -14.88 -5.74 3.88
C LYS A 168 -15.75 -6.94 3.54
N GLU A 169 -15.78 -7.31 2.27
CA GLU A 169 -16.54 -8.42 1.73
C GLU A 169 -15.64 -9.66 1.53
N ASN A 170 -16.25 -10.84 1.48
CA ASN A 170 -15.58 -12.12 1.25
C ASN A 170 -15.54 -12.50 -0.25
N SER A 171 -15.48 -11.50 -1.13
CA SER A 171 -15.50 -11.65 -2.58
C SER A 171 -14.61 -10.59 -3.24
N PHE A 172 -13.94 -10.96 -4.33
CA PHE A 172 -13.13 -10.06 -5.15
C PHE A 172 -13.33 -10.39 -6.63
N THR A 173 -13.54 -9.37 -7.46
CA THR A 173 -13.56 -9.52 -8.93
C THR A 173 -12.31 -8.90 -9.51
N THR A 174 -11.61 -9.67 -10.35
CA THR A 174 -10.37 -9.22 -10.99
C THR A 174 -10.62 -8.00 -11.88
N PRO A 175 -9.59 -7.15 -12.11
CA PRO A 175 -9.63 -6.17 -13.19
C PRO A 175 -9.96 -6.84 -14.53
N LYS A 176 -10.67 -6.12 -15.38
CA LYS A 176 -10.96 -6.57 -16.75
C LYS A 176 -9.70 -6.52 -17.60
N GLU A 177 -9.32 -7.65 -18.18
CA GLU A 177 -8.10 -7.77 -19.01
C GLU A 177 -8.36 -8.62 -20.27
N ALA A 178 -7.31 -8.96 -21.02
CA ALA A 178 -7.43 -9.84 -22.20
C ALA A 178 -7.71 -11.30 -21.78
N SER A 179 -8.44 -12.02 -22.65
CA SER A 179 -8.67 -13.47 -22.49
C SER A 179 -7.35 -14.23 -22.43
N GLY A 180 -7.30 -15.28 -21.60
CA GLY A 180 -6.09 -16.07 -21.35
C GLY A 180 -5.08 -15.41 -20.40
N ARG A 181 -5.29 -14.15 -19.97
CA ARG A 181 -4.47 -13.54 -18.92
C ARG A 181 -4.66 -14.30 -17.61
N SER A 182 -3.56 -14.51 -16.90
CA SER A 182 -3.54 -15.33 -15.70
C SER A 182 -3.00 -14.58 -14.49
N PHE A 183 -3.58 -14.86 -13.33
CA PHE A 183 -3.26 -14.24 -12.04
C PHE A 183 -3.07 -15.28 -10.96
N TYR A 184 -2.22 -14.95 -10.01
CA TYR A 184 -2.20 -15.58 -8.70
C TYR A 184 -2.95 -14.72 -7.70
N VAL A 185 -3.68 -15.35 -6.80
CA VAL A 185 -4.44 -14.68 -5.74
C VAL A 185 -4.20 -15.41 -4.42
N THR A 186 -3.90 -14.67 -3.36
CA THR A 186 -3.99 -15.12 -1.97
C THR A 186 -4.90 -14.20 -1.19
N VAL A 187 -5.46 -14.70 -0.09
CA VAL A 187 -6.26 -13.90 0.82
C VAL A 187 -5.77 -14.15 2.24
N ASN A 188 -5.68 -13.11 3.04
CA ASN A 188 -5.56 -13.20 4.49
C ASN A 188 -6.69 -12.40 5.12
N SER A 189 -7.21 -12.89 6.25
CA SER A 189 -8.16 -12.12 7.06
C SER A 189 -7.38 -11.18 7.98
N TYR A 190 -8.06 -10.16 8.51
CA TYR A 190 -7.52 -9.37 9.61
C TYR A 190 -8.60 -8.99 10.61
N LYS A 191 -8.17 -8.83 11.85
CA LYS A 191 -8.96 -8.25 12.95
C LYS A 191 -8.18 -7.06 13.47
N ASN A 192 -8.69 -5.85 13.27
CA ASN A 192 -7.96 -4.61 13.53
C ASN A 192 -6.60 -4.61 12.79
N ASN A 193 -5.48 -4.61 13.52
CA ASN A 193 -4.12 -4.62 12.95
C ASN A 193 -3.53 -6.04 12.83
N CYS A 194 -4.26 -7.08 13.27
CA CYS A 194 -3.75 -8.44 13.36
C CYS A 194 -4.12 -9.25 12.12
N LEU A 195 -3.10 -9.71 11.39
CA LEU A 195 -3.20 -10.38 10.10
C LEU A 195 -3.03 -11.89 10.26
N SER A 196 -3.96 -12.66 9.67
CA SER A 196 -3.74 -14.10 9.51
C SER A 196 -2.55 -14.37 8.57
N LYS A 197 -2.09 -15.62 8.53
CA LYS A 197 -1.30 -16.09 7.37
C LYS A 197 -2.15 -16.03 6.10
N GLU A 198 -1.49 -15.96 4.96
CA GLU A 198 -2.16 -16.02 3.66
C GLU A 198 -2.65 -17.44 3.37
N THR A 199 -3.75 -17.51 2.61
CA THR A 199 -4.18 -18.75 1.97
C THR A 199 -3.09 -19.30 1.06
N LYS A 200 -3.21 -20.58 0.71
CA LYS A 200 -2.50 -21.11 -0.45
C LYS A 200 -2.86 -20.29 -1.70
N GLU A 201 -1.90 -20.17 -2.61
CA GLU A 201 -2.09 -19.46 -3.87
C GLU A 201 -3.20 -20.11 -4.70
N LYS A 202 -4.11 -19.28 -5.20
CA LYS A 202 -5.13 -19.65 -6.16
C LYS A 202 -4.75 -19.11 -7.52
N TYR A 203 -4.68 -20.01 -8.49
CA TYR A 203 -4.43 -19.67 -9.89
C TYR A 203 -5.75 -19.45 -10.64
N ILE A 204 -5.79 -18.42 -11.48
CA ILE A 204 -6.97 -18.02 -12.25
C ILE A 204 -6.54 -17.60 -13.65
N THR A 205 -7.22 -18.12 -14.67
CA THR A 205 -7.12 -17.69 -16.07
C THR A 205 -8.44 -17.04 -16.46
N LEU A 206 -8.39 -15.87 -17.09
CA LEU A 206 -9.58 -15.17 -17.55
C LEU A 206 -10.19 -15.83 -18.81
N PRO A 207 -11.53 -15.81 -18.95
CA PRO A 207 -12.24 -16.27 -20.16
C PRO A 207 -11.80 -15.55 -21.42
#